data_AF-A0A353C6H7-F1
#
_entry.id   AF-A0A353C6H7-F1
#
_cell.length_a   1.000
_cell.length_b   1.000
_cell.length_c   1.000
_cell.angle_alpha   90.00
_cell.angle_beta   90.00
_cell.angle_gamma   90.00
#
_symmetry.space_group_name_H-M   'P 1'
#
loop_
_entity.id
_entity.type
_entity.pdbx_description
1 polymer ?
#
loop_
_entity_poly.entity_id
_entity_poly.type
_entity_poly.pdbx_seq_one_letter_code
_entity_poly.pdbx_strand_id
1 'polypeptide(L)'
;WLLATRPVQKYLQSKIPPGSPSDAEREKGKTLMWGEARDADGNRVEARQQGPEGYTVTALAALSIAEKIMSGNFTPGFQTPAKAYGAELILEIDGVERQDVV
;
A
#
# COMPACT_ATOMS: atom_id res chain seq x y z
N TRP A 1 20.11 12.84 18.43
CA TRP A 1 18.78 12.21 18.62
C TRP A 1 17.87 13.17 19.39
N LEU A 2 17.61 14.38 18.85
CA LEU A 2 16.86 15.44 19.54
C LEU A 2 15.33 15.22 19.44
N LEU A 3 14.87 14.80 18.26
CA LEU A 3 13.45 14.57 17.96
C LEU A 3 12.82 13.48 18.83
N ALA A 4 13.61 12.55 19.34
CA ALA A 4 13.13 11.43 20.13
C ALA A 4 13.09 11.72 21.65
N THR A 5 13.48 12.91 22.08
CA THR A 5 13.36 13.31 23.49
C THR A 5 11.90 13.54 23.86
N ARG A 6 11.50 13.18 25.09
CA ARG A 6 10.12 13.33 25.58
C ARG A 6 9.54 14.75 25.41
N PRO A 7 10.28 15.85 25.72
CA PRO A 7 9.74 17.20 25.56
C PRO A 7 9.44 17.54 24.09
N VAL A 8 10.32 17.14 23.18
CA VAL A 8 10.15 17.38 21.74
C VAL A 8 9.00 16.54 21.19
N GLN A 9 8.90 15.27 21.57
CA GLN A 9 7.77 14.40 21.21
C GLN A 9 6.42 14.97 21.68
N LYS A 10 6.34 15.43 22.94
CA LYS A 10 5.11 16.03 23.48
C LYS A 10 4.71 17.31 22.72
N TYR A 11 5.68 18.15 22.38
CA TYR A 11 5.43 19.33 21.55
C TYR A 11 4.91 18.94 20.16
N LEU A 12 5.56 18.01 19.47
CA LEU A 12 5.14 17.57 18.12
C LEU A 12 3.76 16.93 18.14
N GLN A 13 3.46 16.07 19.11
CA GLN A 13 2.14 15.45 19.27
C GLN A 13 1.05 16.49 19.52
N SER A 14 1.35 17.57 20.25
CA SER A 14 0.39 18.67 20.46
C SER A 14 0.03 19.45 19.19
N LYS A 15 0.80 19.29 18.10
CA LYS A 15 0.54 19.91 16.79
C LYS A 15 -0.29 19.03 15.86
N ILE A 16 -0.59 17.79 16.26
CA ILE A 16 -1.47 16.91 15.49
C ILE A 16 -2.90 17.46 15.61
N PRO A 17 -3.56 17.85 14.50
CA PRO A 17 -4.93 18.31 14.55
C PRO A 17 -5.85 17.19 15.07
N PRO A 18 -6.88 17.51 15.86
CA PRO A 18 -7.83 16.52 16.34
C PRO A 18 -8.68 15.98 15.19
N GLY A 19 -9.00 14.68 15.25
CA GLY A 19 -9.89 14.03 14.30
C GLY A 19 -9.18 13.24 13.20
N SER A 20 -9.99 12.58 12.38
CA SER A 20 -9.54 11.87 11.18
C SER A 20 -9.67 12.77 9.95
N PRO A 21 -8.93 12.47 8.86
CA PRO A 21 -9.13 13.17 7.59
C PRO A 21 -10.60 13.07 7.12
N SER A 22 -11.12 14.18 6.61
CA SER A 22 -12.42 14.23 5.93
C SER A 22 -12.39 13.45 4.62
N ASP A 23 -13.57 13.12 4.08
CA ASP A 23 -13.66 12.40 2.80
C ASP A 23 -12.97 13.15 1.65
N ALA A 24 -13.10 14.49 1.61
CA ALA A 24 -12.44 15.32 0.60
C ALA A 24 -10.91 15.37 0.76
N GLU A 25 -10.39 15.22 1.98
CA GLU A 25 -8.94 15.07 2.21
C GLU A 25 -8.46 13.68 1.81
N ARG A 26 -9.24 12.65 2.11
CA ARG A 26 -8.94 11.27 1.71
C ARG A 26 -8.96 11.10 0.20
N GLU A 27 -9.90 11.73 -0.51
CA GLU A 27 -9.99 11.67 -1.97
C GLU A 27 -8.74 12.23 -2.67
N LYS A 28 -8.06 13.19 -2.04
CA LYS A 28 -6.77 13.73 -2.52
C LYS A 28 -5.57 12.90 -2.11
N GLY A 29 -5.76 11.98 -1.17
CA GLY A 29 -4.74 11.08 -0.67
C GLY A 29 -4.28 10.11 -1.76
N LYS A 30 -3.00 9.74 -1.71
CA LYS A 30 -2.41 8.72 -2.58
C LYS A 30 -1.57 7.78 -1.75
N THR A 31 -1.50 6.54 -2.19
CA THR A 31 -0.52 5.58 -1.70
C THR A 31 0.67 5.57 -2.64
N LEU A 32 1.88 5.59 -2.09
CA LEU A 32 3.13 5.51 -2.84
C LEU A 32 3.94 4.34 -2.31
N MET A 33 4.44 3.50 -3.21
CA MET A 33 5.27 2.35 -2.89
C MET A 33 6.50 2.33 -3.79
N TRP A 34 7.62 1.91 -3.22
CA TRP A 34 8.89 1.73 -3.91
C TRP A 34 9.49 0.40 -3.47
N GLY A 35 10.00 -0.36 -4.44
CA GLY A 35 10.69 -1.61 -4.21
C GLY A 35 11.96 -1.65 -5.04
N GLU A 36 13.05 -2.13 -4.43
CA GLU A 36 14.31 -2.38 -5.11
C GLU A 36 14.85 -3.73 -4.63
N ALA A 37 15.35 -4.53 -5.56
CA ALA A 37 16.09 -5.75 -5.27
C ALA A 37 17.44 -5.73 -5.97
N ARG A 38 18.46 -6.28 -5.31
CA ARG A 38 19.83 -6.40 -5.82
C ARG A 38 20.39 -7.78 -5.52
N ASP A 39 21.29 -8.26 -6.35
CA ASP A 39 22.07 -9.48 -6.11
C ASP A 39 23.57 -9.19 -5.93
N ALA A 40 24.35 -10.26 -5.69
CA ALA A 40 25.79 -10.18 -5.46
C ALA A 40 26.59 -9.84 -6.72
N ASP A 41 26.03 -10.08 -7.90
CA ASP A 41 26.65 -9.81 -9.19
C ASP A 41 26.46 -8.34 -9.62
N GLY A 42 25.74 -7.56 -8.82
CA GLY A 42 25.47 -6.14 -9.05
C GLY A 42 24.24 -5.89 -9.91
N ASN A 43 23.44 -6.92 -10.22
CA ASN A 43 22.16 -6.72 -10.88
C ASN A 43 21.21 -6.00 -9.94
N ARG A 44 20.33 -5.18 -10.53
CA ARG A 44 19.38 -4.36 -9.79
C ARG A 44 18.07 -4.28 -10.57
N VAL A 45 16.98 -4.48 -9.86
CA VAL A 45 15.63 -4.17 -10.35
C VAL A 45 14.96 -3.16 -9.43
N GLU A 46 14.22 -2.22 -10.00
CA GLU A 46 13.47 -1.21 -9.25
C GLU A 46 12.06 -1.06 -9.82
N ALA A 47 11.06 -0.99 -8.93
CA ALA A 47 9.70 -0.64 -9.28
C ALA A 47 9.13 0.44 -8.35
N ARG A 48 8.25 1.26 -8.91
CA ARG A 48 7.47 2.27 -8.19
C ARG A 48 6.00 2.03 -8.46
N GLN A 49 5.17 2.20 -7.45
CA GLN A 49 3.73 2.08 -7.58
C GLN A 49 3.05 3.28 -6.92
N GLN A 50 2.01 3.78 -7.57
CA GLN A 50 1.06 4.71 -6.97
C GLN A 50 -0.34 4.13 -7.00
N GLY A 51 -1.19 4.57 -6.09
CA GLY A 51 -2.59 4.18 -6.03
C GLY A 51 -3.46 5.19 -5.30
N PRO A 52 -4.75 4.87 -5.12
CA PRO A 52 -5.67 5.64 -4.29
C PRO A 52 -5.16 5.78 -2.84
N GLU A 53 -5.87 6.58 -2.05
CA GLU A 53 -5.67 6.68 -0.61
C GLU A 53 -5.58 5.30 0.08
N GLY A 54 -4.73 5.20 1.11
CA GLY A 54 -4.34 3.93 1.73
C GLY A 54 -5.50 3.08 2.25
N TYR A 55 -6.48 3.68 2.90
CA TYR A 55 -7.67 2.94 3.34
C TYR A 55 -8.56 2.54 2.16
N THR A 56 -8.71 3.42 1.17
CA THR A 56 -9.47 3.12 -0.05
C THR A 56 -8.89 1.93 -0.82
N VAL A 57 -7.58 1.94 -1.12
CA VAL A 57 -6.94 0.83 -1.84
C VAL A 57 -6.98 -0.48 -1.05
N THR A 58 -6.85 -0.41 0.28
CA THR A 58 -6.95 -1.60 1.15
C THR A 58 -8.35 -2.21 1.12
N ALA A 59 -9.40 -1.37 1.21
CA ALA A 59 -10.78 -1.82 1.16
C ALA A 59 -11.13 -2.45 -0.20
N LEU A 60 -10.71 -1.80 -1.30
CA LEU A 60 -10.93 -2.31 -2.66
C LEU A 60 -10.19 -3.63 -2.90
N ALA A 61 -8.95 -3.78 -2.41
CA ALA A 61 -8.20 -5.02 -2.52
C ALA A 61 -8.90 -6.18 -1.78
N ALA A 62 -9.39 -5.92 -0.57
CA ALA A 62 -10.12 -6.93 0.21
C ALA A 62 -11.43 -7.36 -0.47
N LEU A 63 -12.18 -6.40 -1.04
CA LEU A 63 -13.41 -6.69 -1.76
C LEU A 63 -13.14 -7.50 -3.04
N SER A 64 -12.14 -7.10 -3.85
CA SER A 64 -11.74 -7.84 -5.06
C SER A 64 -11.36 -9.29 -4.74
N ILE A 65 -10.60 -9.52 -3.66
CA ILE A 65 -10.27 -10.87 -3.21
C ILE A 65 -11.54 -11.64 -2.80
N ALA A 66 -12.44 -11.02 -2.04
CA ALA A 66 -13.70 -11.66 -1.63
C ALA A 66 -14.55 -12.06 -2.84
N GLU A 67 -14.66 -11.20 -3.86
CA GLU A 67 -15.38 -11.49 -5.11
C GLU A 67 -14.76 -12.67 -5.89
N LYS A 68 -13.41 -12.73 -5.96
CA LYS A 68 -12.71 -13.88 -6.55
C LYS A 68 -13.01 -15.18 -5.79
N ILE A 69 -13.01 -15.16 -4.46
CA ILE A 69 -13.36 -16.33 -3.64
C ILE A 69 -14.80 -16.76 -3.92
N MET A 70 -15.75 -15.83 -3.94
CA MET A 70 -17.17 -16.11 -4.19
C MET A 70 -17.44 -16.66 -5.60
N SER A 71 -16.59 -16.34 -6.58
CA SER A 71 -16.65 -16.90 -7.94
C SER A 71 -15.92 -18.25 -8.10
N GLY A 72 -15.39 -18.82 -7.01
CA GLY A 72 -14.66 -20.08 -7.03
C GLY A 72 -13.19 -19.96 -7.42
N ASN A 73 -12.68 -18.74 -7.59
CA ASN A 73 -11.27 -18.47 -7.84
C ASN A 73 -10.49 -18.34 -6.51
N PHE A 74 -10.24 -19.48 -5.87
CA PHE A 74 -9.43 -19.55 -4.66
C PHE A 74 -8.64 -20.86 -4.57
N THR A 75 -7.58 -20.85 -3.76
CA THR A 75 -6.83 -22.05 -3.39
C THR A 75 -7.14 -22.38 -1.93
N PRO A 76 -7.55 -23.63 -1.59
CA PRO A 76 -7.78 -24.03 -0.21
C PRO A 76 -6.56 -23.86 0.70
N GLY A 77 -6.81 -23.59 1.98
CA GLY A 77 -5.78 -23.34 2.99
C GLY A 77 -5.35 -21.87 3.06
N PHE A 78 -4.40 -21.57 3.96
CA PHE A 78 -3.89 -20.21 4.12
C PHE A 78 -3.03 -19.80 2.93
N GLN A 79 -3.32 -18.65 2.34
CA GLN A 79 -2.53 -18.04 1.27
C GLN A 79 -2.31 -16.56 1.56
N THR A 80 -1.14 -16.04 1.19
CA THR A 80 -0.98 -14.60 1.00
C THR A 80 -1.62 -14.20 -0.34
N PRO A 81 -2.11 -12.95 -0.50
CA PRO A 81 -2.68 -12.50 -1.76
C PRO A 81 -1.72 -12.66 -2.95
N ALA A 82 -0.43 -12.35 -2.75
CA ALA A 82 0.61 -12.50 -3.77
C ALA A 82 0.78 -13.97 -4.21
N LYS A 83 0.58 -14.94 -3.31
CA LYS A 83 0.66 -16.36 -3.64
C LYS A 83 -0.61 -16.87 -4.33
N ALA A 84 -1.78 -16.36 -3.94
CA ALA A 84 -3.05 -16.79 -4.51
C ALA A 84 -3.34 -16.19 -5.90
N TYR A 85 -2.94 -14.93 -6.12
CA TYR A 85 -3.35 -14.15 -7.31
C TYR A 85 -2.18 -13.51 -8.05
N GLY A 86 -0.95 -13.60 -7.53
CA GLY A 86 0.23 -13.01 -8.14
C GLY A 86 0.41 -11.51 -7.83
N ALA A 87 1.49 -10.95 -8.38
CA ALA A 87 1.87 -9.55 -8.19
C ALA A 87 0.94 -8.55 -8.90
N GLU A 88 0.13 -9.03 -9.85
CA GLU A 88 -0.74 -8.18 -10.68
C GLU A 88 -2.09 -7.87 -10.02
N LEU A 89 -2.46 -8.57 -8.94
CA LEU A 89 -3.72 -8.35 -8.23
C LEU A 89 -3.95 -6.88 -7.88
N ILE A 90 -2.90 -6.18 -7.46
CA ILE A 90 -2.98 -4.77 -7.07
C ILE A 90 -3.26 -3.84 -8.25
N LEU A 91 -2.85 -4.23 -9.47
CA LEU A 91 -3.08 -3.46 -10.70
C LEU A 91 -4.50 -3.62 -11.25
N GLU A 92 -5.29 -4.54 -10.70
CA GLU A 92 -6.71 -4.67 -11.03
C GLU A 92 -7.56 -3.58 -10.37
N ILE A 93 -7.00 -2.83 -9.40
CA ILE A 93 -7.70 -1.76 -8.71
C ILE A 93 -7.56 -0.46 -9.51
N ASP A 94 -8.69 0.17 -9.80
CA ASP A 94 -8.71 1.43 -10.54
C ASP A 94 -7.87 2.52 -9.84
N GLY A 95 -7.14 3.28 -10.66
CA GLY A 95 -6.20 4.30 -10.18
C GLY A 95 -4.89 3.78 -9.62
N VAL A 96 -4.62 2.46 -9.65
CA VAL A 96 -3.30 1.91 -9.34
C VAL A 96 -2.45 1.82 -10.60
N GLU A 97 -1.23 2.33 -10.53
CA GLU A 97 -0.24 2.27 -11.60
C GLU A 97 1.11 1.81 -11.04
N ARG A 98 1.82 0.95 -11.79
CA ARG A 98 3.20 0.53 -11.47
C ARG A 98 4.11 0.86 -12.64
N GLN A 99 5.29 1.39 -12.31
CA GLN A 99 6.37 1.66 -13.24
C GLN A 99 7.60 0.84 -12.83
N ASP A 100 8.07 -0.01 -13.74
CA ASP A 100 9.37 -0.67 -13.62
C ASP A 100 10.43 0.32 -14.15
N VAL A 101 11.41 0.64 -13.29
CA VAL A 101 12.35 1.75 -13.50
C VAL A 101 13.66 1.27 -14.12
N VAL A 102 14.17 0.12 -13.65
CA VAL A 102 15.41 -0.53 -14.11
C VAL A 102 15.25 -2.03 -13.96
#